data_AF-A0A2T0ALM3-F1
#
_entry.id   AF-A0A2T0ALM3-F1
#
_cell.length_a   1.000
_cell.length_b   1.000
_cell.length_c   1.000
_cell.angle_alpha   90.00
_cell.angle_beta   90.00
_cell.angle_gamma   90.00
#
_symmetry.space_group_name_H-M   'P 1'
#
loop_
_entity.id
_entity.type
_entity.pdbx_description
1 polymer ?
#
loop_
_entity_poly.entity_id
_entity_poly.type
_entity_poly.pdbx_seq_one_letter_code
_entity_poly.pdbx_strand_id
1 'polypeptide(L)'
;MNWPAFICGNLIVLLTAIILVHRRGLSPVETVLAVFTLAAGQIVFTMLLSGTLLHLTTVTLLVVNLILLGAAVPLRRLFPASDRLRRPRLEPDWGSNFWSRLLLFLVFLEIIWLIFLGYLFPPYAWDSLYYHLTAAATWLQAGRIVLSPYTLWANVYPMNTELVFAWNMLLAGSDLLVDLTQLPFALAGGMAVYALGRATGLRQTNSAVAACLFLLTPIVLVQSKTCYVDVAFAGMFLVAFFFAYRYYHEPRRIYLLLAALASGLTFGIKASAAPYVAVIFLFIIAGNLAVRKADNRHCRQGVLLSTVVFAGALLIWGSFWYLRNWLAYGNPLFPFTFKILGYTLWPGQGSITDMIMVKNTPPELVGLPAWRQLLVSWRETVGPYTFDQRLGGFGPQWLYLEGPAVLVTAVLAAIRRQRPLLLLLVPLILLFWLQPSRWWTRYTIFIVAAGAISLAYLEERLPRFWAKPLRTATLCLVLISMAGSLTHGYFNPQVIARFLALPPEGRTFFQLTPWGDELAWVEKVPAGSRIAFTETAFPYLLFGPRLENRIKLIIAASEGDMLAQLKAWNAEYFFTTTTSLYYRWAQNNPQFLRPFFAYGDYIAYEVIK
;
A
#
# COMPACT_ATOMS: atom_id res chain seq x y z
N MET A 1 -23.59 8.76 1.29
CA MET A 1 -22.26 9.04 0.72
C MET A 1 -22.15 10.51 0.36
N ASN A 2 -20.95 11.09 0.45
CA ASN A 2 -20.66 12.48 0.10
C ASN A 2 -19.83 12.56 -1.19
N TRP A 3 -20.44 12.16 -2.31
CA TRP A 3 -19.79 12.19 -3.62
C TRP A 3 -19.27 13.57 -4.03
N PRO A 4 -19.97 14.70 -3.77
CA PRO A 4 -19.45 16.02 -4.10
C PRO A 4 -18.11 16.31 -3.41
N ALA A 5 -17.98 16.05 -2.11
CA ALA A 5 -16.72 16.28 -1.40
C ALA A 5 -15.59 15.38 -1.91
N PHE A 6 -15.89 14.11 -2.17
CA PHE A 6 -14.94 13.16 -2.75
C PHE A 6 -14.42 13.61 -4.12
N ILE A 7 -15.32 13.99 -5.03
CA ILE A 7 -14.96 14.45 -6.38
C ILE A 7 -14.17 15.77 -6.30
N CYS A 8 -14.68 16.76 -5.56
CA CYS A 8 -14.02 18.05 -5.41
C CYS A 8 -12.62 17.93 -4.80
N GLY A 9 -12.48 17.19 -3.69
CA GLY A 9 -11.19 17.01 -3.02
C GLY A 9 -10.14 16.39 -3.94
N ASN A 10 -10.48 15.32 -4.66
CA ASN A 10 -9.56 14.67 -5.59
C ASN A 10 -9.24 15.57 -6.80
N LEU A 11 -10.22 16.28 -7.37
CA LEU A 11 -9.99 17.20 -8.48
C LEU A 11 -9.06 18.36 -8.10
N ILE A 12 -9.23 18.96 -6.91
CA ILE A 12 -8.36 20.05 -6.44
C ILE A 12 -6.91 19.58 -6.34
N VAL A 13 -6.67 18.40 -5.76
CA VAL A 13 -5.33 17.81 -5.65
C VAL A 13 -4.74 17.53 -7.04
N LEU A 14 -5.51 16.92 -7.95
CA LEU A 14 -5.05 16.62 -9.30
C LEU A 14 -4.72 17.89 -10.10
N LEU A 15 -5.56 18.93 -10.02
CA LEU A 15 -5.30 20.21 -10.66
C LEU A 15 -4.03 20.87 -10.12
N THR A 16 -3.83 20.82 -8.81
CA THR A 16 -2.60 21.33 -8.16
C THR A 16 -1.36 20.65 -8.74
N ALA A 17 -1.37 19.32 -8.81
CA ALA A 17 -0.28 18.53 -9.37
C ALA A 17 -0.06 18.82 -10.87
N ILE A 18 -1.12 18.90 -11.67
CA ILE A 18 -1.04 19.22 -13.11
C ILE A 18 -0.42 20.61 -13.34
N ILE A 19 -0.81 21.62 -12.56
CA ILE A 19 -0.26 22.98 -12.66
C ILE A 19 1.25 23.00 -12.38
N LEU A 20 1.71 22.26 -11.38
CA LEU A 20 3.13 22.21 -11.00
C LEU A 20 3.99 21.46 -12.04
N VAL A 21 3.43 20.44 -12.69
CA VAL A 21 4.09 19.61 -13.71
C VAL A 21 3.99 20.22 -15.12
N HIS A 22 3.08 21.17 -15.34
CA HIS A 22 2.91 21.81 -16.64
C HIS A 22 4.21 22.43 -17.16
N ARG A 23 4.52 22.19 -18.45
CA ARG A 23 5.73 22.70 -19.14
C ARG A 23 7.06 22.37 -18.46
N ARG A 24 7.15 21.21 -17.78
CA ARG A 24 8.40 20.72 -17.18
C ARG A 24 9.27 19.88 -18.10
N GLY A 25 8.90 19.72 -19.38
CA GLY A 25 9.67 18.92 -20.34
C GLY A 25 9.78 17.45 -19.93
N LEU A 26 8.71 16.91 -19.38
CA LEU A 26 8.53 15.50 -19.05
C LEU A 26 7.85 14.80 -20.24
N SER A 27 8.17 13.52 -20.45
CA SER A 27 7.38 12.67 -21.35
C SER A 27 5.96 12.44 -20.79
N PRO A 28 5.00 11.92 -21.59
CA PRO A 28 3.65 11.66 -21.09
C PRO A 28 3.60 10.72 -19.87
N VAL A 29 4.35 9.61 -19.89
CA VAL A 29 4.39 8.70 -18.73
C VAL A 29 5.07 9.34 -17.51
N GLU A 30 6.16 10.10 -17.73
CA GLU A 30 6.80 10.86 -16.65
C GLU A 30 5.84 11.91 -16.07
N THR A 31 4.99 12.51 -16.89
CA THR A 31 3.97 13.47 -16.46
C THR A 31 2.92 12.81 -15.58
N VAL A 32 2.37 11.66 -15.99
CA VAL A 32 1.38 10.93 -15.17
C VAL A 32 1.98 10.50 -13.83
N LEU A 33 3.20 9.94 -13.84
CA LEU A 33 3.89 9.55 -12.61
C LEU A 33 4.22 10.75 -11.71
N ALA A 34 4.57 11.90 -12.29
CA ALA A 34 4.83 13.12 -11.54
C ALA A 34 3.55 13.68 -10.91
N VAL A 35 2.44 13.68 -11.67
CA VAL A 35 1.12 14.09 -11.16
C VAL A 35 0.68 13.17 -10.02
N PHE A 36 0.80 11.85 -10.18
CA PHE A 36 0.51 10.88 -9.13
C PHE A 36 1.36 11.12 -7.88
N THR A 37 2.67 11.30 -8.04
CA THR A 37 3.61 11.53 -6.94
C THR A 37 3.27 12.79 -6.15
N LEU A 38 2.98 13.90 -6.85
CA LEU A 38 2.60 15.16 -6.21
C LEU A 38 1.22 15.08 -5.55
N ALA A 39 0.25 14.41 -6.20
CA ALA A 39 -1.09 14.23 -5.65
C ALA A 39 -1.06 13.41 -4.35
N ALA A 40 -0.36 12.26 -4.34
CA ALA A 40 -0.16 11.45 -3.14
C ALA A 40 0.60 12.25 -2.05
N GLY A 41 1.63 13.00 -2.45
CA GLY A 41 2.37 13.91 -1.58
C GLY A 41 1.49 14.95 -0.90
N GLN A 42 0.58 15.56 -1.65
CA GLN A 42 -0.34 16.58 -1.16
C GLN A 42 -1.42 15.98 -0.24
N ILE A 43 -1.97 14.80 -0.57
CA ILE A 43 -2.93 14.11 0.31
C ILE A 43 -2.27 13.80 1.65
N VAL A 44 -1.10 13.14 1.65
CA VAL A 44 -0.36 12.82 2.88
C VAL A 44 -0.03 14.08 3.67
N PHE A 45 0.50 15.11 3.01
CA PHE A 45 0.86 16.37 3.67
C PHE A 45 -0.36 17.05 4.31
N THR A 46 -1.48 17.18 3.60
CA THR A 46 -2.67 17.86 4.12
C THR A 46 -3.40 17.07 5.20
N MET A 47 -3.39 15.73 5.12
CA MET A 47 -3.87 14.86 6.19
C MET A 47 -3.02 14.99 7.45
N LEU A 48 -1.69 14.99 7.32
CA LEU A 48 -0.78 15.22 8.46
C LEU A 48 -0.98 16.60 9.07
N LEU A 49 -0.95 17.65 8.25
CA LEU A 49 -1.16 19.03 8.70
C LEU A 49 -2.50 19.19 9.42
N SER A 50 -3.58 18.67 8.83
CA SER A 50 -4.92 18.84 9.40
C SER A 50 -5.14 17.96 10.63
N GLY A 51 -4.56 16.76 10.64
CA GLY A 51 -4.65 15.82 11.75
C GLY A 51 -3.79 16.20 12.96
N THR A 52 -2.78 17.04 12.79
CA THR A 52 -1.83 17.40 13.87
C THR A 52 -1.97 18.84 14.36
N LEU A 53 -2.08 19.80 13.43
CA LEU A 53 -2.08 21.23 13.76
C LEU A 53 -3.47 21.88 13.65
N LEU A 54 -4.39 21.28 12.90
CA LEU A 54 -5.75 21.80 12.71
C LEU A 54 -6.79 20.82 13.30
N HIS A 55 -7.98 20.80 12.70
CA HIS A 55 -9.01 19.81 12.97
C HIS A 55 -9.30 19.02 11.69
N LEU A 56 -9.18 17.70 11.74
CA LEU A 56 -9.36 16.82 10.60
C LEU A 56 -10.85 16.68 10.27
N THR A 57 -11.33 17.57 9.42
CA THR A 57 -12.70 17.55 8.88
C THR A 57 -12.67 17.69 7.37
N THR A 58 -13.76 17.29 6.70
CA THR A 58 -13.95 17.48 5.26
C THR A 58 -13.76 18.95 4.85
N VAL A 59 -14.34 19.88 5.62
CA VAL A 59 -14.25 21.32 5.34
C VAL A 59 -12.81 21.81 5.43
N THR A 60 -12.11 21.46 6.52
CA THR A 60 -10.70 21.85 6.71
C THR A 60 -9.82 21.33 5.57
N LEU A 61 -10.00 20.06 5.16
CA LEU A 61 -9.24 19.51 4.05
C LEU A 61 -9.50 20.22 2.72
N LEU A 62 -10.76 20.52 2.40
CA LEU A 62 -11.10 21.23 1.16
C LEU A 62 -10.51 22.64 1.16
N VAL A 63 -10.63 23.38 2.26
CA VAL A 63 -10.06 24.75 2.39
C VAL A 63 -8.54 24.73 2.25
N VAL A 64 -7.84 23.85 2.98
CA VAL A 64 -6.37 23.72 2.90
C VAL A 64 -5.94 23.37 1.48
N ASN A 65 -6.62 22.42 0.81
CA ASN A 65 -6.28 22.03 -0.55
C ASN A 65 -6.58 23.14 -1.58
N LEU A 66 -7.62 23.95 -1.39
CA LEU A 66 -7.87 25.14 -2.22
C LEU A 66 -6.77 26.20 -2.04
N ILE A 67 -6.28 26.41 -0.83
CA ILE A 67 -5.14 27.31 -0.56
C ILE A 67 -3.89 26.81 -1.31
N LEU A 68 -3.60 25.50 -1.26
CA LEU A 68 -2.47 24.91 -1.98
C LEU A 68 -2.62 25.02 -3.50
N LEU A 69 -3.83 24.84 -4.04
CA LEU A 69 -4.13 25.07 -5.45
C LEU A 69 -3.85 26.53 -5.85
N GLY A 70 -4.28 27.50 -5.05
CA GLY A 70 -3.99 28.92 -5.24
C GLY A 70 -2.49 29.21 -5.21
N ALA A 71 -1.76 28.61 -4.27
CA ALA A 71 -0.31 28.76 -4.13
C ALA A 71 0.50 28.10 -5.26
N ALA A 72 -0.05 27.08 -5.95
CA ALA A 72 0.63 26.41 -7.05
C ALA A 72 0.89 27.32 -8.26
N VAL A 73 0.03 28.31 -8.49
CA VAL A 73 0.15 29.25 -9.62
C VAL A 73 1.38 30.16 -9.52
N PRO A 74 1.67 30.83 -8.38
CA PRO A 74 2.94 31.54 -8.21
C PRO A 74 4.11 30.57 -8.03
N LEU A 75 3.94 29.46 -7.31
CA LEU A 75 5.02 28.49 -7.06
C LEU A 75 5.60 27.90 -8.35
N ARG A 76 4.76 27.67 -9.37
CA ARG A 76 5.24 27.18 -10.68
C ARG A 76 6.23 28.12 -11.34
N ARG A 77 6.22 29.43 -11.02
CA ARG A 77 7.15 30.43 -11.58
C ARG A 77 8.56 30.31 -11.00
N LEU A 78 8.73 29.72 -9.82
CA LEU A 78 10.04 29.50 -9.20
C LEU A 78 10.88 28.45 -9.94
N PHE A 79 10.23 27.63 -10.77
CA PHE A 79 10.90 26.64 -11.60
C PHE A 79 10.82 27.09 -13.06
N PRO A 80 11.93 27.15 -13.79
CA PRO A 80 11.90 27.53 -15.20
C PRO A 80 11.08 26.54 -16.02
N ALA A 81 10.32 27.06 -16.99
CA ALA A 81 9.70 26.24 -18.01
C ALA A 81 10.78 25.56 -18.85
N SER A 82 10.47 24.38 -19.37
CA SER A 82 11.34 23.69 -20.32
C SER A 82 10.65 23.62 -21.68
N ASP A 83 11.29 24.22 -22.68
CA ASP A 83 10.85 24.15 -24.09
C ASP A 83 11.13 22.77 -24.71
N ARG A 84 11.80 21.87 -23.97
CA ARG A 84 11.98 20.46 -24.35
C ARG A 84 10.66 19.69 -24.20
N LEU A 85 9.67 20.02 -25.02
CA LEU A 85 8.48 19.19 -25.18
C LEU A 85 8.88 17.91 -25.91
N ARG A 86 9.05 16.81 -25.16
CA ARG A 86 9.14 15.48 -25.75
C ARG A 86 7.74 15.08 -26.22
N ARG A 87 7.44 15.37 -27.49
CA ARG A 87 6.21 14.86 -28.12
C ARG A 87 6.22 13.33 -28.05
N PRO A 88 5.12 12.68 -27.64
CA PRO A 88 5.00 11.24 -27.81
C PRO A 88 5.17 10.91 -29.28
N ARG A 89 6.23 10.18 -29.62
CA ARG A 89 6.31 9.48 -30.90
C ARG A 89 5.85 8.07 -30.62
N LEU A 90 4.61 7.76 -31.00
CA LEU A 90 4.16 6.37 -31.03
C LEU A 90 5.02 5.64 -32.06
N GLU A 91 5.56 4.49 -31.67
CA GLU A 91 6.27 3.64 -32.62
C GLU A 91 5.26 3.14 -33.69
N PRO A 92 5.66 3.04 -34.98
CA PRO A 92 4.75 2.71 -36.08
C PRO A 92 3.97 1.40 -35.89
N ASP A 93 4.50 0.49 -35.07
CA ASP A 93 3.91 -0.82 -34.79
C ASP A 93 3.08 -0.89 -33.50
N TRP A 94 2.93 0.21 -32.75
CA TRP A 94 2.13 0.23 -31.52
C TRP A 94 0.68 -0.22 -31.77
N GLY A 95 0.05 0.34 -32.81
CA GLY A 95 -1.35 0.05 -33.14
C GLY A 95 -1.58 -1.35 -33.72
N SER A 96 -0.56 -1.98 -34.30
CA SER A 96 -0.69 -3.28 -34.97
C SER A 96 -0.23 -4.46 -34.10
N ASN A 97 0.43 -4.22 -32.96
CA ASN A 97 0.91 -5.28 -32.08
C ASN A 97 -0.24 -5.94 -31.31
N PHE A 98 -0.71 -7.10 -31.80
CA PHE A 98 -1.77 -7.88 -31.15
C PHE A 98 -1.39 -8.34 -29.73
N TRP A 99 -0.13 -8.74 -29.50
CA TRP A 99 0.32 -9.28 -28.22
C TRP A 99 0.20 -8.28 -27.07
N SER A 100 0.72 -7.06 -27.25
CA SER A 100 0.60 -6.02 -26.22
C SER A 100 -0.85 -5.58 -26.03
N ARG A 101 -1.67 -5.54 -27.09
CA ARG A 101 -3.10 -5.21 -26.99
C ARG A 101 -3.91 -6.27 -26.24
N LEU A 102 -3.60 -7.54 -26.45
CA LEU A 102 -4.26 -8.64 -25.72
C LEU A 102 -3.97 -8.53 -24.22
N LEU A 103 -2.71 -8.36 -23.82
CA LEU A 103 -2.37 -8.21 -22.41
C LEU A 103 -2.97 -6.94 -21.79
N LEU A 104 -2.98 -5.82 -22.53
CA LEU A 104 -3.66 -4.59 -22.10
C LEU A 104 -5.17 -4.80 -21.92
N PHE A 105 -5.80 -5.58 -22.80
CA PHE A 105 -7.20 -5.94 -22.66
C PHE A 105 -7.46 -6.80 -21.42
N LEU A 106 -6.59 -7.77 -21.12
CA LEU A 106 -6.69 -8.56 -19.88
C LEU A 106 -6.53 -7.68 -18.63
N VAL A 107 -5.55 -6.77 -18.61
CA VAL A 107 -5.39 -5.78 -17.53
C VAL A 107 -6.65 -4.93 -17.38
N PHE A 108 -7.23 -4.47 -18.50
CA PHE A 108 -8.46 -3.68 -18.47
C PHE A 108 -9.63 -4.45 -17.87
N LEU A 109 -9.81 -5.73 -18.24
CA LEU A 109 -10.83 -6.59 -17.64
C LEU A 109 -10.61 -6.78 -16.14
N GLU A 110 -9.37 -7.02 -15.70
CA GLU A 110 -9.04 -7.15 -14.27
C GLU A 110 -9.28 -5.85 -13.49
N ILE A 111 -8.97 -4.69 -14.06
CA ILE A 111 -9.28 -3.41 -13.41
C ILE A 111 -10.78 -3.24 -13.23
N ILE A 112 -11.59 -3.56 -14.26
CA ILE A 112 -13.05 -3.52 -14.16
C ILE A 112 -13.52 -4.50 -13.07
N TRP A 113 -12.97 -5.70 -13.04
CA TRP A 113 -13.29 -6.71 -12.06
C TRP A 113 -12.97 -6.25 -10.63
N LEU A 114 -11.79 -5.71 -10.40
CA LEU A 114 -11.39 -5.16 -9.09
C LEU A 114 -12.29 -4.01 -8.65
N ILE A 115 -12.64 -3.09 -9.56
CA ILE A 115 -13.58 -1.99 -9.25
C ILE A 115 -14.96 -2.54 -8.90
N PHE A 116 -15.45 -3.52 -9.67
CA PHE A 116 -16.72 -4.19 -9.40
C PHE A 116 -16.71 -4.85 -8.02
N LEU A 117 -15.68 -5.62 -7.69
CA LEU A 117 -15.53 -6.24 -6.37
C LEU A 117 -15.39 -5.20 -5.25
N GLY A 118 -14.63 -4.14 -5.48
CA GLY A 118 -14.44 -3.04 -4.52
C GLY A 118 -15.73 -2.28 -4.23
N TYR A 119 -16.59 -2.12 -5.22
CA TYR A 119 -17.91 -1.52 -5.04
C TYR A 119 -18.92 -2.47 -4.40
N LEU A 120 -18.83 -3.77 -4.69
CA LEU A 120 -19.80 -4.75 -4.23
C LEU A 120 -19.55 -5.21 -2.78
N PHE A 121 -18.29 -5.33 -2.37
CA PHE A 121 -17.90 -5.96 -1.10
C PHE A 121 -17.24 -4.98 -0.13
N PRO A 122 -17.58 -5.06 1.17
CA PRO A 122 -16.94 -4.25 2.21
C PRO A 122 -15.48 -4.67 2.47
N PRO A 123 -14.75 -3.88 3.28
CA PRO A 123 -13.46 -4.30 3.82
C PRO A 123 -13.55 -5.64 4.53
N TYR A 124 -12.62 -6.53 4.24
CA TYR A 124 -12.67 -7.93 4.71
C TYR A 124 -11.33 -8.49 5.15
N ALA A 125 -10.22 -7.83 4.81
CA ALA A 125 -8.91 -8.41 5.01
C ALA A 125 -8.43 -8.25 6.46
N TRP A 126 -7.70 -9.25 6.99
CA TRP A 126 -7.38 -9.34 8.42
C TRP A 126 -6.69 -8.09 8.98
N ASP A 127 -5.51 -7.73 8.46
CA ASP A 127 -4.76 -6.56 8.94
C ASP A 127 -5.50 -5.25 8.69
N SER A 128 -6.37 -5.21 7.66
CA SER A 128 -7.25 -4.07 7.39
C SER A 128 -8.17 -3.82 8.59
N LEU A 129 -8.89 -4.85 9.04
CA LEU A 129 -9.87 -4.77 10.12
C LEU A 129 -9.23 -4.73 11.51
N TYR A 130 -8.05 -5.31 11.66
CA TYR A 130 -7.35 -5.38 12.93
C TYR A 130 -6.70 -4.05 13.31
N TYR A 131 -5.93 -3.42 12.40
CA TYR A 131 -5.18 -2.21 12.76
C TYR A 131 -5.12 -1.10 11.71
N HIS A 132 -5.11 -1.38 10.40
CA HIS A 132 -4.99 -0.32 9.40
C HIS A 132 -6.21 0.61 9.40
N LEU A 133 -7.42 0.05 9.28
CA LEU A 133 -8.66 0.81 9.32
C LEU A 133 -9.05 1.22 10.73
N THR A 134 -8.66 0.47 11.75
CA THR A 134 -8.81 0.87 13.16
C THR A 134 -8.08 2.17 13.47
N ALA A 135 -6.85 2.33 12.96
CA ALA A 135 -6.09 3.57 13.09
C ALA A 135 -6.83 4.74 12.40
N ALA A 136 -7.20 4.54 11.12
CA ALA A 136 -7.94 5.54 10.35
C ALA A 136 -9.26 5.95 11.03
N ALA A 137 -10.08 4.98 11.44
CA ALA A 137 -11.34 5.21 12.14
C ALA A 137 -11.15 6.01 13.43
N THR A 138 -10.14 5.66 14.23
CA THR A 138 -9.79 6.39 15.45
C THR A 138 -9.51 7.86 15.15
N TRP A 139 -8.72 8.15 14.11
CA TRP A 139 -8.36 9.54 13.78
C TRP A 139 -9.55 10.35 13.26
N LEU A 140 -10.37 9.73 12.40
CA LEU A 140 -11.56 10.37 11.85
C LEU A 140 -12.60 10.66 12.94
N GLN A 141 -12.77 9.74 13.90
CA GLN A 141 -13.67 9.96 15.03
C GLN A 141 -13.16 11.04 15.99
N ALA A 142 -11.85 11.10 16.23
CA ALA A 142 -11.23 12.12 17.08
C ALA A 142 -11.08 13.49 16.38
N GLY A 143 -11.23 13.54 15.05
CA GLY A 143 -10.90 14.70 14.23
C GLY A 143 -9.43 15.13 14.36
N ARG A 144 -8.53 14.21 14.75
CA ARG A 144 -7.09 14.41 14.95
C ARG A 144 -6.35 13.08 14.87
N ILE A 145 -5.07 13.10 14.50
CA ILE A 145 -4.19 11.92 14.57
C ILE A 145 -3.83 11.69 16.03
N VAL A 146 -4.45 10.69 16.64
CA VAL A 146 -4.25 10.29 18.04
C VAL A 146 -3.79 8.82 18.11
N LEU A 147 -3.31 8.41 19.27
CA LEU A 147 -3.03 7.00 19.53
C LEU A 147 -4.35 6.24 19.72
N SER A 148 -4.51 5.16 18.99
CA SER A 148 -5.63 4.24 19.13
C SER A 148 -5.50 3.42 20.41
N PRO A 149 -6.52 3.38 21.28
CA PRO A 149 -6.48 2.56 22.48
C PRO A 149 -6.76 1.09 22.20
N TYR A 150 -7.15 0.72 20.98
CA TYR A 150 -7.71 -0.60 20.67
C TYR A 150 -6.66 -1.68 20.36
N THR A 151 -5.54 -1.29 19.74
CA THR A 151 -4.43 -2.21 19.47
C THR A 151 -3.13 -1.44 19.30
N LEU A 152 -2.02 -2.02 19.76
CA LEU A 152 -0.70 -1.42 19.59
C LEU A 152 -0.35 -1.26 18.11
N TRP A 153 -0.75 -2.21 17.27
CA TRP A 153 -0.39 -2.23 15.84
C TRP A 153 -1.01 -1.07 15.05
N ALA A 154 -2.10 -0.47 15.57
CA ALA A 154 -2.71 0.74 15.01
C ALA A 154 -1.91 2.02 15.33
N ASN A 155 -0.79 1.91 16.07
CA ASN A 155 0.02 3.05 16.48
C ASN A 155 1.49 2.98 16.07
N VAL A 156 2.04 1.81 15.79
CA VAL A 156 3.50 1.65 15.77
C VAL A 156 4.11 1.62 14.38
N TYR A 157 3.33 1.34 13.35
CA TYR A 157 3.83 1.34 11.98
C TYR A 157 3.83 2.74 11.36
N PRO A 158 4.72 3.02 10.38
CA PRO A 158 4.53 4.12 9.45
C PRO A 158 3.21 3.95 8.70
N MET A 159 2.44 5.03 8.58
CA MET A 159 1.02 4.96 8.21
C MET A 159 0.61 5.92 7.07
N ASN A 160 1.50 6.18 6.12
CA ASN A 160 1.18 7.09 5.00
C ASN A 160 0.05 6.56 4.12
N THR A 161 -0.04 5.25 3.88
CA THR A 161 -1.12 4.67 3.07
C THR A 161 -2.46 4.81 3.79
N GLU A 162 -2.45 4.68 5.11
CA GLU A 162 -3.61 4.79 5.99
C GLU A 162 -4.15 6.22 6.04
N LEU A 163 -3.31 7.24 5.84
CA LEU A 163 -3.79 8.60 5.60
C LEU A 163 -4.59 8.70 4.30
N VAL A 164 -4.24 7.92 3.27
CA VAL A 164 -5.01 7.86 2.02
C VAL A 164 -6.30 7.05 2.23
N PHE A 165 -6.30 6.00 3.05
CA PHE A 165 -7.54 5.33 3.48
C PHE A 165 -8.47 6.31 4.19
N ALA A 166 -7.95 7.04 5.18
CA ALA A 166 -8.68 8.04 5.93
C ALA A 166 -9.19 9.19 5.03
N TRP A 167 -8.41 9.64 4.04
CA TRP A 167 -8.84 10.61 3.03
C TRP A 167 -10.07 10.11 2.25
N ASN A 168 -10.02 8.88 1.74
CA ASN A 168 -11.12 8.30 0.98
C ASN A 168 -12.37 8.13 1.84
N MET A 169 -12.23 7.60 3.06
CA MET A 169 -13.34 7.41 4.00
C MET A 169 -13.98 8.74 4.41
N LEU A 170 -13.16 9.75 4.75
CA LEU A 170 -13.64 11.06 5.22
C LEU A 170 -14.37 11.82 4.13
N LEU A 171 -13.84 11.84 2.90
CA LEU A 171 -14.47 12.55 1.80
C LEU A 171 -15.69 11.81 1.24
N ALA A 172 -15.66 10.47 1.17
CA ALA A 172 -16.82 9.69 0.75
C ALA A 172 -17.91 9.57 1.84
N GLY A 173 -17.55 9.78 3.11
CA GLY A 173 -18.42 9.59 4.27
C GLY A 173 -18.83 8.13 4.49
N SER A 174 -18.01 7.19 4.03
CA SER A 174 -18.21 5.73 4.13
C SER A 174 -16.93 4.99 3.76
N ASP A 175 -16.82 3.74 4.17
CA ASP A 175 -15.72 2.86 3.80
C ASP A 175 -15.87 2.16 2.43
N LEU A 176 -16.97 2.38 1.71
CA LEU A 176 -17.27 1.72 0.42
C LEU A 176 -16.10 1.67 -0.57
N LEU A 177 -15.30 2.75 -0.68
CA LEU A 177 -14.19 2.83 -1.65
C LEU A 177 -12.82 2.51 -1.04
N VAL A 178 -12.74 2.23 0.25
CA VAL A 178 -11.45 2.23 0.97
C VAL A 178 -10.55 1.08 0.51
N ASP A 179 -11.11 -0.08 0.17
CA ASP A 179 -10.37 -1.23 -0.34
C ASP A 179 -9.75 -0.98 -1.73
N LEU A 180 -10.26 0.00 -2.50
CA LEU A 180 -9.71 0.38 -3.82
C LEU A 180 -8.56 1.38 -3.72
N THR A 181 -8.17 1.80 -2.51
CA THR A 181 -7.15 2.84 -2.33
C THR A 181 -5.78 2.42 -2.87
N GLN A 182 -5.45 1.13 -2.87
CA GLN A 182 -4.18 0.63 -3.42
C GLN A 182 -4.17 0.56 -4.95
N LEU A 183 -5.33 0.52 -5.62
CA LEU A 183 -5.40 0.38 -7.07
C LEU A 183 -4.65 1.50 -7.83
N PRO A 184 -4.79 2.80 -7.49
CA PRO A 184 -3.96 3.85 -8.10
C PRO A 184 -2.45 3.64 -7.94
N PHE A 185 -2.01 3.07 -6.81
CA PHE A 185 -0.59 2.76 -6.59
C PHE A 185 -0.12 1.57 -7.43
N ALA A 186 -0.97 0.55 -7.60
CA ALA A 186 -0.69 -0.58 -8.50
C ALA A 186 -0.48 -0.08 -9.94
N LEU A 187 -1.39 0.77 -10.42
CA LEU A 187 -1.31 1.38 -11.75
C LEU A 187 -0.07 2.26 -11.90
N ALA A 188 0.26 3.06 -10.88
CA ALA A 188 1.50 3.84 -10.85
C ALA A 188 2.75 2.95 -10.89
N GLY A 189 2.74 1.82 -10.17
CA GLY A 189 3.77 0.78 -10.24
C GLY A 189 3.92 0.22 -11.64
N GLY A 190 2.83 -0.22 -12.28
CA GLY A 190 2.84 -0.71 -13.66
C GLY A 190 3.35 0.34 -14.66
N MET A 191 2.96 1.61 -14.51
CA MET A 191 3.49 2.71 -15.31
C MET A 191 4.98 2.97 -15.07
N ALA A 192 5.46 2.82 -13.84
CA ALA A 192 6.89 2.88 -13.54
C ALA A 192 7.66 1.72 -14.19
N VAL A 193 7.11 0.49 -14.19
CA VAL A 193 7.67 -0.66 -14.90
C VAL A 193 7.76 -0.40 -16.40
N TYR A 194 6.70 0.13 -17.02
CA TYR A 194 6.72 0.58 -18.41
C TYR A 194 7.85 1.60 -18.65
N ALA A 195 7.94 2.62 -17.80
CA ALA A 195 8.88 3.72 -17.98
C ALA A 195 10.33 3.27 -17.77
N LEU A 196 10.59 2.35 -16.83
CA LEU A 196 11.87 1.68 -16.62
C LEU A 196 12.26 0.78 -17.80
N GLY A 197 11.29 0.05 -18.37
CA GLY A 197 11.47 -0.70 -19.61
C GLY A 197 11.94 0.20 -20.77
N ARG A 198 11.25 1.32 -20.98
CA ARG A 198 11.67 2.34 -21.97
C ARG A 198 13.07 2.88 -21.67
N ALA A 199 13.37 3.14 -20.41
CA ALA A 199 14.65 3.70 -19.97
C ALA A 199 15.83 2.70 -20.05
N THR A 200 15.54 1.42 -20.26
CA THR A 200 16.53 0.35 -20.49
C THR A 200 16.60 -0.12 -21.94
N GLY A 201 15.83 0.53 -22.84
CA GLY A 201 15.91 0.31 -24.29
C GLY A 201 14.89 -0.68 -24.85
N LEU A 202 13.83 -1.02 -24.10
CA LEU A 202 12.69 -1.75 -24.66
C LEU A 202 11.88 -0.88 -25.61
N ARG A 203 11.29 -1.51 -26.62
CA ARG A 203 10.27 -0.94 -27.50
C ARG A 203 9.00 -0.60 -26.74
N GLN A 204 8.15 0.21 -27.36
CA GLN A 204 6.96 0.74 -26.67
C GLN A 204 6.02 -0.40 -26.29
N THR A 205 5.82 -1.31 -27.24
CA THR A 205 4.99 -2.52 -27.12
C THR A 205 5.53 -3.47 -26.05
N ASN A 206 6.82 -3.79 -26.03
CA ASN A 206 7.44 -4.65 -25.02
C ASN A 206 7.50 -4.00 -23.63
N SER A 207 7.64 -2.68 -23.54
CA SER A 207 7.49 -1.97 -22.26
C SER A 207 6.06 -2.09 -21.71
N ALA A 208 5.06 -2.07 -22.60
CA ALA A 208 3.67 -2.30 -22.20
C ALA A 208 3.41 -3.74 -21.78
N VAL A 209 4.03 -4.72 -22.46
CA VAL A 209 4.03 -6.13 -22.02
C VAL A 209 4.57 -6.25 -20.59
N ALA A 210 5.75 -5.68 -20.30
CA ALA A 210 6.33 -5.71 -18.95
C ALA A 210 5.39 -5.10 -17.89
N ALA A 211 4.76 -3.96 -18.19
CA ALA A 211 3.79 -3.37 -17.27
C ALA A 211 2.55 -4.24 -17.06
N CYS A 212 2.04 -4.89 -18.10
CA CYS A 212 0.89 -5.80 -17.98
C CYS A 212 1.24 -7.02 -17.14
N LEU A 213 2.43 -7.63 -17.34
CA LEU A 213 2.87 -8.78 -16.54
C LEU A 213 2.98 -8.44 -15.05
N PHE A 214 3.52 -7.26 -14.72
CA PHE A 214 3.52 -6.77 -13.34
C PHE A 214 2.10 -6.63 -12.77
N LEU A 215 1.18 -6.00 -13.52
CA LEU A 215 -0.20 -5.78 -13.06
C LEU A 215 -1.01 -7.08 -12.95
N LEU A 216 -0.77 -8.05 -13.84
CA LEU A 216 -1.45 -9.35 -13.87
C LEU A 216 -0.81 -10.38 -12.92
N THR A 217 0.13 -9.96 -12.07
CA THR A 217 0.69 -10.83 -11.04
C THR A 217 -0.35 -11.02 -9.92
N PRO A 218 -0.66 -12.27 -9.51
CA PRO A 218 -1.75 -12.53 -8.57
C PRO A 218 -1.70 -11.70 -7.29
N ILE A 219 -0.54 -11.59 -6.63
CA ILE A 219 -0.40 -10.81 -5.38
C ILE A 219 -0.71 -9.32 -5.58
N VAL A 220 -0.41 -8.78 -6.77
CA VAL A 220 -0.76 -7.39 -7.12
C VAL A 220 -2.27 -7.25 -7.27
N LEU A 221 -2.93 -8.20 -7.96
CA LEU A 221 -4.38 -8.21 -8.14
C LEU A 221 -5.12 -8.36 -6.81
N VAL A 222 -4.80 -9.39 -6.02
CA VAL A 222 -5.55 -9.71 -4.80
C VAL A 222 -5.39 -8.66 -3.70
N GLN A 223 -4.25 -7.98 -3.64
CA GLN A 223 -4.05 -6.88 -2.68
C GLN A 223 -4.57 -5.53 -3.17
N SER A 224 -4.74 -5.33 -4.48
CA SER A 224 -5.25 -4.05 -5.00
C SER A 224 -6.68 -3.74 -4.53
N LYS A 225 -7.44 -4.75 -4.08
CA LYS A 225 -8.74 -4.64 -3.38
C LYS A 225 -8.59 -4.95 -1.89
N THR A 226 -7.67 -4.32 -1.18
CA THR A 226 -7.55 -4.43 0.29
C THR A 226 -6.94 -3.17 0.89
N CYS A 227 -7.21 -2.92 2.18
CA CYS A 227 -6.48 -1.94 2.99
C CYS A 227 -5.17 -2.47 3.61
N TYR A 228 -4.45 -3.34 2.89
CA TYR A 228 -3.04 -3.59 3.12
C TYR A 228 -2.18 -2.43 2.57
N VAL A 229 -0.86 -2.50 2.72
CA VAL A 229 0.04 -1.41 2.30
C VAL A 229 1.13 -1.85 1.33
N ASP A 230 1.25 -3.13 1.00
CA ASP A 230 2.42 -3.66 0.30
C ASP A 230 2.42 -3.31 -1.20
N VAL A 231 1.25 -3.26 -1.86
CA VAL A 231 1.16 -2.79 -3.25
C VAL A 231 1.41 -1.29 -3.31
N ALA A 232 0.87 -0.52 -2.35
CA ALA A 232 1.17 0.91 -2.23
C ALA A 232 2.68 1.16 -2.05
N PHE A 233 3.32 0.39 -1.17
CA PHE A 233 4.77 0.43 -0.95
C PHE A 233 5.56 0.11 -2.23
N ALA A 234 5.26 -1.03 -2.89
CA ALA A 234 5.99 -1.46 -4.07
C ALA A 234 5.81 -0.48 -5.25
N GLY A 235 4.57 -0.01 -5.48
CA GLY A 235 4.28 0.97 -6.52
C GLY A 235 5.01 2.29 -6.29
N MET A 236 4.91 2.87 -5.08
CA MET A 236 5.57 4.13 -4.75
C MET A 236 7.11 4.02 -4.80
N PHE A 237 7.66 2.89 -4.35
CA PHE A 237 9.09 2.60 -4.47
C PHE A 237 9.53 2.55 -5.94
N LEU A 238 8.81 1.84 -6.81
CA LEU A 238 9.15 1.76 -8.23
C LEU A 238 9.09 3.12 -8.93
N VAL A 239 8.15 3.98 -8.53
CA VAL A 239 8.09 5.39 -8.99
C VAL A 239 9.30 6.19 -8.51
N ALA A 240 9.70 6.06 -7.23
CA ALA A 240 10.90 6.69 -6.69
C ALA A 240 12.16 6.21 -7.43
N PHE A 241 12.27 4.90 -7.66
CA PHE A 241 13.36 4.27 -8.38
C PHE A 241 13.44 4.74 -9.83
N PHE A 242 12.31 4.84 -10.52
CA PHE A 242 12.26 5.38 -11.87
C PHE A 242 12.78 6.82 -11.95
N PHE A 243 12.32 7.73 -11.07
CA PHE A 243 12.80 9.11 -11.10
C PHE A 243 14.28 9.24 -10.71
N ALA A 244 14.77 8.41 -9.78
CA ALA A 244 16.19 8.38 -9.44
C ALA A 244 17.05 7.81 -10.58
N TYR A 245 16.55 6.80 -11.29
CA TYR A 245 17.18 6.28 -12.50
C TYR A 245 17.23 7.35 -13.59
N ARG A 246 16.15 8.12 -13.81
CA ARG A 246 16.14 9.26 -14.74
C ARG A 246 17.12 10.34 -14.31
N TYR A 247 17.20 10.66 -13.03
CA TYR A 247 18.16 11.62 -12.48
C TYR A 247 19.61 11.17 -12.68
N TYR A 248 19.90 9.88 -12.49
CA TYR A 248 21.24 9.31 -12.69
C TYR A 248 21.75 9.57 -14.11
N HIS A 249 20.90 9.35 -15.12
CA HIS A 249 21.25 9.56 -16.53
C HIS A 249 21.15 11.03 -16.97
N GLU A 250 20.22 11.79 -16.38
CA GLU A 250 19.95 13.17 -16.74
C GLU A 250 19.66 13.99 -15.45
N PRO A 251 20.68 14.59 -14.79
CA PRO A 251 20.57 15.24 -13.47
C PRO A 251 19.74 16.54 -13.44
N ARG A 252 18.46 16.45 -13.79
CA ARG A 252 17.49 17.56 -13.76
C ARG A 252 16.85 17.67 -12.38
N ARG A 253 16.69 18.91 -11.90
CA ARG A 253 16.08 19.21 -10.60
C ARG A 253 14.69 18.58 -10.42
N ILE A 254 13.88 18.52 -11.47
CA ILE A 254 12.53 17.92 -11.40
C ILE A 254 12.59 16.42 -11.06
N TYR A 255 13.54 15.67 -11.63
CA TYR A 255 13.70 14.25 -11.32
C TYR A 255 14.21 14.04 -9.89
N LEU A 256 15.12 14.91 -9.41
CA LEU A 256 15.55 14.90 -8.01
C LEU A 256 14.39 15.15 -7.04
N LEU A 257 13.57 16.18 -7.30
CA LEU A 257 12.43 16.53 -6.45
C LEU A 257 11.40 15.40 -6.40
N LEU A 258 11.06 14.82 -7.55
CA LEU A 258 10.11 13.71 -7.64
C LEU A 258 10.65 12.43 -7.00
N ALA A 259 11.94 12.10 -7.20
CA ALA A 259 12.57 10.96 -6.54
C ALA A 259 12.62 11.13 -5.01
N ALA A 260 12.98 12.33 -4.53
CA ALA A 260 13.03 12.65 -3.12
C ALA A 260 11.64 12.59 -2.46
N LEU A 261 10.63 13.22 -3.06
CA LEU A 261 9.26 13.19 -2.56
C LEU A 261 8.72 11.76 -2.53
N ALA A 262 8.88 11.01 -3.63
CA ALA A 262 8.47 9.61 -3.71
C ALA A 262 9.18 8.73 -2.68
N SER A 263 10.46 9.00 -2.39
CA SER A 263 11.21 8.31 -1.33
C SER A 263 10.69 8.66 0.06
N GLY A 264 10.36 9.93 0.32
CA GLY A 264 9.70 10.37 1.54
C GLY A 264 8.38 9.64 1.77
N LEU A 265 7.53 9.60 0.75
CA LEU A 265 6.27 8.84 0.78
C LEU A 265 6.51 7.36 1.07
N THR A 266 7.42 6.72 0.32
CA THR A 266 7.78 5.30 0.50
C THR A 266 8.27 5.02 1.92
N PHE A 267 9.10 5.90 2.49
CA PHE A 267 9.65 5.76 3.84
C PHE A 267 8.57 5.77 4.92
N GLY A 268 7.53 6.59 4.72
CA GLY A 268 6.40 6.68 5.65
C GLY A 268 5.31 5.63 5.44
N ILE A 269 5.43 4.71 4.45
CA ILE A 269 4.47 3.61 4.24
C ILE A 269 4.83 2.38 5.08
N LYS A 270 6.12 2.06 5.26
CA LYS A 270 6.53 0.82 5.93
C LYS A 270 7.88 0.95 6.60
N ALA A 271 8.03 0.36 7.79
CA ALA A 271 9.29 0.42 8.54
C ALA A 271 10.47 -0.25 7.80
N SER A 272 10.19 -1.26 6.96
CA SER A 272 11.20 -1.92 6.13
C SER A 272 11.69 -1.07 4.95
N ALA A 273 11.22 0.16 4.77
CA ALA A 273 11.57 1.02 3.64
C ALA A 273 13.02 1.54 3.67
N ALA A 274 13.70 1.51 4.81
CA ALA A 274 15.01 2.15 4.97
C ALA A 274 16.07 1.71 3.93
N PRO A 275 16.28 0.40 3.66
CA PRO A 275 17.23 -0.04 2.62
C PRO A 275 16.84 0.41 1.22
N TYR A 276 15.54 0.47 0.92
CA TYR A 276 15.00 0.88 -0.38
C TYR A 276 15.32 2.35 -0.65
N VAL A 277 15.00 3.20 0.32
CA VAL A 277 15.27 4.65 0.28
C VAL A 277 16.77 4.93 0.23
N ALA A 278 17.58 4.15 0.96
CA ALA A 278 19.03 4.26 0.89
C ALA A 278 19.56 3.97 -0.53
N VAL A 279 19.06 2.93 -1.20
CA VAL A 279 19.39 2.65 -2.61
C VAL A 279 19.01 3.84 -3.51
N ILE A 280 17.81 4.43 -3.33
CA ILE A 280 17.41 5.61 -4.11
C ILE A 280 18.38 6.77 -3.90
N PHE A 281 18.77 7.03 -2.65
CA PHE A 281 19.72 8.08 -2.32
C PHE A 281 21.08 7.85 -2.98
N LEU A 282 21.59 6.61 -2.94
CA LEU A 282 22.85 6.24 -3.59
C LEU A 282 22.79 6.46 -5.11
N PHE A 283 21.66 6.19 -5.77
CA PHE A 283 21.47 6.53 -7.19
C PHE A 283 21.59 8.03 -7.47
N ILE A 284 21.00 8.85 -6.61
CA ILE A 284 21.06 10.32 -6.73
C ILE A 284 22.51 10.80 -6.55
N ILE A 285 23.23 10.29 -5.54
CA ILE A 285 24.64 10.65 -5.34
C ILE A 285 25.49 10.19 -6.52
N ALA A 286 25.32 8.94 -6.97
CA ALA A 286 26.06 8.41 -8.10
C ALA A 286 25.79 9.20 -9.40
N GLY A 287 24.56 9.68 -9.62
CA GLY A 287 24.22 10.57 -10.73
C GLY A 287 24.96 11.90 -10.71
N ASN A 288 25.07 12.52 -9.53
CA ASN A 288 25.87 13.75 -9.35
C ASN A 288 27.35 13.50 -9.68
N LEU A 289 27.91 12.38 -9.23
CA LEU A 289 29.30 12.00 -9.46
C LEU A 289 29.58 11.64 -10.93
N ALA A 290 28.63 10.97 -11.60
CA ALA A 290 28.81 10.48 -12.97
C ALA A 290 28.88 11.62 -14.00
N VAL A 291 28.06 12.66 -13.84
CA VAL A 291 27.92 13.74 -14.83
C VAL A 291 28.87 14.91 -14.58
N ARG A 292 29.37 15.08 -13.35
CA ARG A 292 30.17 16.26 -12.96
C ARG A 292 31.67 15.96 -12.80
N LYS A 293 32.17 14.90 -13.45
CA LYS A 293 33.56 14.41 -13.31
C LYS A 293 34.67 15.41 -13.65
N ALA A 294 34.35 16.49 -14.37
CA ALA A 294 35.33 17.50 -14.79
C ALA A 294 35.43 18.72 -13.85
N ASP A 295 34.47 18.93 -12.94
CA ASP A 295 34.45 20.11 -12.06
C ASP A 295 34.03 19.76 -10.62
N ASN A 296 35.03 19.72 -9.74
CA ASN A 296 34.88 19.38 -8.34
C ASN A 296 33.94 20.33 -7.57
N ARG A 297 33.89 21.62 -7.91
CA ARG A 297 33.06 22.60 -7.20
C ARG A 297 31.58 22.39 -7.53
N HIS A 298 31.28 22.24 -8.82
CA HIS A 298 29.91 21.94 -9.26
C HIS A 298 29.45 20.58 -8.75
N CYS A 299 30.34 19.58 -8.66
CA CYS A 299 30.02 18.28 -8.08
C CYS A 299 29.60 18.39 -6.61
N ARG A 300 30.40 19.06 -5.76
CA ARG A 300 30.11 19.26 -4.33
C ARG A 300 28.78 19.99 -4.10
N GLN A 301 28.51 21.05 -4.86
CA GLN A 301 27.23 21.79 -4.76
C GLN A 301 26.03 20.93 -5.17
N GLY A 302 26.17 20.09 -6.20
CA GLY A 302 25.14 19.15 -6.63
C GLY A 302 24.81 18.12 -5.54
N VAL A 303 25.84 17.50 -4.96
CA VAL A 303 25.70 16.54 -3.86
C VAL A 303 25.04 17.17 -2.63
N LEU A 304 25.47 18.38 -2.23
CA LEU A 304 24.87 19.08 -1.10
C LEU A 304 23.38 19.38 -1.35
N LEU A 305 23.04 19.95 -2.51
CA LEU A 305 21.65 20.23 -2.88
C LEU A 305 20.80 18.95 -2.88
N SER A 306 21.30 17.88 -3.51
CA SER A 306 20.62 16.59 -3.52
C SER A 306 20.41 16.03 -2.13
N THR A 307 21.39 16.15 -1.25
CA THR A 307 21.30 15.69 0.15
C THR A 307 20.26 16.49 0.92
N VAL A 308 20.27 17.83 0.81
CA VAL A 308 19.30 18.71 1.47
C VAL A 308 17.88 18.44 0.97
N VAL A 309 17.68 18.34 -0.34
CA VAL A 309 16.36 18.05 -0.93
C VAL A 309 15.85 16.68 -0.49
N PHE A 310 16.71 15.66 -0.52
CA PHE A 310 16.33 14.31 -0.13
C PHE A 310 16.01 14.20 1.37
N ALA A 311 16.86 14.77 2.22
CA ALA A 311 16.65 14.83 3.66
C ALA A 311 15.37 15.62 4.01
N GLY A 312 15.15 16.77 3.37
CA GLY A 312 13.93 17.56 3.55
C GLY A 312 12.67 16.79 3.16
N ALA A 313 12.72 16.03 2.05
CA ALA A 313 11.59 15.21 1.65
C ALA A 313 11.33 14.04 2.63
N LEU A 314 12.37 13.38 3.14
CA LEU A 314 12.23 12.36 4.18
C LEU A 314 11.67 12.94 5.48
N LEU A 315 12.08 14.15 5.85
CA LEU A 315 11.58 14.81 7.04
C LEU A 315 10.08 15.12 6.93
N ILE A 316 9.67 15.71 5.81
CA ILE A 316 8.28 16.17 5.61
C ILE A 316 7.32 15.00 5.37
N TRP A 317 7.67 14.05 4.50
CA TRP A 317 6.74 12.99 4.07
C TRP A 317 7.01 11.63 4.70
N GLY A 318 8.19 11.40 5.30
CA GLY A 318 8.57 10.09 5.81
C GLY A 318 8.68 10.00 7.33
N SER A 319 9.11 11.06 7.99
CA SER A 319 9.62 10.99 9.38
C SER A 319 8.57 11.17 10.46
N PHE A 320 7.35 11.62 10.11
CA PHE A 320 6.30 11.93 11.07
C PHE A 320 6.01 10.77 12.04
N TRP A 321 5.80 9.56 11.50
CA TRP A 321 5.44 8.39 12.31
C TRP A 321 6.54 7.95 13.26
N TYR A 322 7.79 7.99 12.80
CA TYR A 322 8.95 7.67 13.62
C TYR A 322 9.14 8.69 14.74
N LEU A 323 8.93 9.98 14.46
CA LEU A 323 8.96 11.02 15.49
C LEU A 323 7.83 10.84 16.50
N ARG A 324 6.61 10.57 16.05
CA ARG A 324 5.48 10.27 16.94
C ARG A 324 5.80 9.09 17.85
N ASN A 325 6.32 8.00 17.30
CA ASN A 325 6.68 6.82 18.08
C ASN A 325 7.78 7.12 19.09
N TRP A 326 8.79 7.91 18.70
CA TRP A 326 9.84 8.31 19.62
C TRP A 326 9.28 9.14 20.79
N LEU A 327 8.40 10.09 20.51
CA LEU A 327 7.77 10.90 21.55
C LEU A 327 6.82 10.10 22.45
N ALA A 328 6.07 9.15 21.88
CA ALA A 328 5.09 8.36 22.63
C ALA A 328 5.71 7.19 23.41
N TYR A 329 6.77 6.57 22.89
CA TYR A 329 7.31 5.30 23.39
C TYR A 329 8.80 5.34 23.70
N GLY A 330 9.49 6.46 23.48
CA GLY A 330 10.94 6.55 23.64
C GLY A 330 11.74 5.81 22.55
N ASN A 331 11.07 5.27 21.51
CA ASN A 331 11.69 4.49 20.44
C ASN A 331 11.00 4.77 19.09
N PRO A 332 11.73 5.25 18.05
CA PRO A 332 11.16 5.54 16.73
C PRO A 332 10.65 4.30 15.98
N LEU A 333 11.16 3.12 16.33
CA LEU A 333 10.84 1.83 15.74
C LEU A 333 10.13 0.91 16.75
N PHE A 334 9.50 1.48 17.78
CA PHE A 334 8.70 0.72 18.74
C PHE A 334 7.70 -0.20 18.00
N PRO A 335 7.40 -1.42 18.48
CA PRO A 335 7.89 -2.07 19.70
C PRO A 335 9.23 -2.80 19.52
N PHE A 336 9.92 -2.63 18.40
CA PHE A 336 11.11 -3.42 18.11
C PHE A 336 12.35 -2.86 18.80
N THR A 337 13.16 -3.75 19.37
CA THR A 337 14.49 -3.39 19.85
C THR A 337 15.41 -3.17 18.66
N PHE A 338 15.98 -1.97 18.55
CA PHE A 338 16.90 -1.62 17.47
C PHE A 338 18.34 -1.66 17.95
N LYS A 339 19.16 -2.48 17.28
CA LYS A 339 20.56 -2.69 17.59
C LYS A 339 21.44 -2.35 16.38
N ILE A 340 22.57 -1.69 16.62
CA ILE A 340 23.63 -1.48 15.63
C ILE A 340 24.93 -2.05 16.21
N LEU A 341 25.59 -2.95 15.46
CA LEU A 341 26.87 -3.55 15.85
C LEU A 341 26.88 -4.13 17.28
N GLY A 342 25.77 -4.75 17.69
CA GLY A 342 25.60 -5.33 19.02
C GLY A 342 25.13 -4.34 20.10
N TYR A 343 25.22 -3.03 19.87
CA TYR A 343 24.77 -2.00 20.80
C TYR A 343 23.28 -1.70 20.60
N THR A 344 22.50 -1.74 21.69
CA THR A 344 21.09 -1.34 21.68
C THR A 344 21.00 0.17 21.67
N LEU A 345 20.53 0.75 20.56
CA LEU A 345 20.28 2.20 20.45
C LEU A 345 18.91 2.57 20.99
N TRP A 346 17.89 1.76 20.67
CA TRP A 346 16.54 1.94 21.20
C TRP A 346 16.01 0.62 21.75
N PRO A 347 15.70 0.54 23.06
CA PRO A 347 15.08 -0.64 23.64
C PRO A 347 13.63 -0.79 23.16
N GLY A 348 13.16 -2.02 23.05
CA GLY A 348 11.80 -2.37 22.68
C GLY A 348 11.33 -3.64 23.41
N GLN A 349 10.17 -4.16 23.04
CA GLN A 349 9.57 -5.36 23.63
C GLN A 349 10.13 -6.67 23.05
N GLY A 350 10.78 -6.63 21.88
CA GLY A 350 11.36 -7.81 21.25
C GLY A 350 12.01 -7.50 19.91
N SER A 351 12.50 -8.52 19.20
CA SER A 351 13.02 -8.36 17.84
C SER A 351 11.89 -8.47 16.80
N ILE A 352 12.09 -7.90 15.61
CA ILE A 352 11.16 -8.08 14.47
C ILE A 352 10.98 -9.57 14.16
N THR A 353 12.06 -10.34 14.26
CA THR A 353 12.06 -11.77 13.99
C THR A 353 11.10 -12.50 14.93
N ASP A 354 11.22 -12.27 16.24
CA ASP A 354 10.45 -13.01 17.25
C ASP A 354 9.00 -12.57 17.31
N MET A 355 8.76 -11.25 17.18
CA MET A 355 7.42 -10.68 17.31
C MET A 355 6.58 -10.88 16.05
N ILE A 356 7.18 -10.83 14.86
CA ILE A 356 6.47 -10.88 13.57
C ILE A 356 6.85 -12.10 12.74
N MET A 357 8.14 -12.30 12.45
CA MET A 357 8.52 -13.22 11.37
C MET A 357 8.31 -14.69 11.74
N VAL A 358 8.75 -15.11 12.93
CA VAL A 358 8.62 -16.50 13.39
C VAL A 358 7.16 -16.92 13.45
N LYS A 359 6.30 -16.08 14.04
CA LYS A 359 4.86 -16.35 14.19
C LYS A 359 4.11 -16.48 12.86
N ASN A 360 4.62 -15.85 11.80
CA ASN A 360 4.00 -15.85 10.48
C ASN A 360 4.65 -16.84 9.50
N THR A 361 5.75 -17.50 9.87
CA THR A 361 6.42 -18.47 9.01
C THR A 361 5.60 -19.76 8.93
N PRO A 362 5.15 -20.19 7.74
CA PRO A 362 4.45 -21.45 7.57
C PRO A 362 5.29 -22.64 8.05
N PRO A 363 4.68 -23.67 8.66
CA PRO A 363 5.38 -24.87 9.12
C PRO A 363 6.28 -25.50 8.05
N GLU A 364 5.86 -25.45 6.78
CA GLU A 364 6.56 -25.98 5.61
C GLU A 364 7.90 -25.29 5.34
N LEU A 365 8.11 -24.08 5.87
CA LEU A 365 9.31 -23.27 5.65
C LEU A 365 10.28 -23.30 6.84
N VAL A 366 9.82 -23.75 8.01
CA VAL A 366 10.60 -23.75 9.25
C VAL A 366 11.84 -24.65 9.10
N GLY A 367 13.00 -24.14 9.50
CA GLY A 367 14.27 -24.88 9.43
C GLY A 367 14.88 -25.03 8.03
N LEU A 368 14.16 -24.64 6.97
CA LEU A 368 14.69 -24.71 5.61
C LEU A 368 15.69 -23.58 5.32
N PRO A 369 16.75 -23.83 4.53
CA PRO A 369 17.61 -22.76 4.03
C PRO A 369 16.84 -21.85 3.07
N ALA A 370 17.23 -20.57 3.00
CA ALA A 370 16.47 -19.54 2.28
C ALA A 370 16.13 -19.90 0.82
N TRP A 371 17.04 -20.55 0.08
CA TRP A 371 16.77 -20.96 -1.31
C TRP A 371 15.67 -22.02 -1.41
N ARG A 372 15.57 -22.94 -0.43
CA ARG A 372 14.46 -23.91 -0.38
C ARG A 372 13.17 -23.22 0.02
N GLN A 373 13.20 -22.27 0.95
CA GLN A 373 12.01 -21.50 1.31
C GLN A 373 11.44 -20.77 0.08
N LEU A 374 12.30 -20.17 -0.74
CA LEU A 374 11.90 -19.54 -2.00
C LEU A 374 11.26 -20.53 -2.97
N LEU A 375 11.89 -21.68 -3.20
CA LEU A 375 11.35 -22.70 -4.10
C LEU A 375 10.01 -23.27 -3.61
N VAL A 376 9.85 -23.50 -2.30
CA VAL A 376 8.59 -23.99 -1.72
C VAL A 376 7.49 -22.95 -1.89
N SER A 377 7.77 -21.69 -1.58
CA SER A 377 6.80 -20.61 -1.76
C SER A 377 6.42 -20.43 -3.23
N TRP A 378 7.40 -20.27 -4.13
CA TRP A 378 7.16 -19.99 -5.55
C TRP A 378 6.58 -21.16 -6.35
N ARG A 379 6.43 -22.36 -5.77
CA ARG A 379 5.75 -23.48 -6.44
C ARG A 379 4.24 -23.30 -6.57
N GLU A 380 3.66 -22.28 -5.92
CA GLU A 380 2.23 -21.96 -6.05
C GLU A 380 1.32 -23.16 -5.71
N THR A 381 1.68 -23.90 -4.65
CA THR A 381 0.98 -25.14 -4.26
C THR A 381 -0.37 -24.91 -3.57
N VAL A 382 -0.70 -23.65 -3.25
CA VAL A 382 -1.89 -23.27 -2.51
C VAL A 382 -2.70 -22.28 -3.36
N GLY A 383 -3.90 -22.69 -3.76
CA GLY A 383 -4.88 -21.84 -4.42
C GLY A 383 -6.27 -22.05 -3.82
N PRO A 384 -7.22 -21.12 -4.04
CA PRO A 384 -7.10 -19.84 -4.77
C PRO A 384 -6.18 -18.82 -4.07
N TYR A 385 -5.72 -17.79 -4.80
CA TYR A 385 -4.83 -16.76 -4.24
C TYR A 385 -5.56 -15.83 -3.28
N THR A 386 -4.88 -15.49 -2.18
CA THR A 386 -5.41 -14.63 -1.10
C THR A 386 -4.52 -13.41 -0.86
N PHE A 387 -5.05 -12.37 -0.22
CA PHE A 387 -4.32 -11.12 0.02
C PHE A 387 -3.08 -11.29 0.92
N ASP A 388 -3.09 -12.25 1.83
CA ASP A 388 -1.99 -12.55 2.76
C ASP A 388 -1.17 -13.78 2.36
N GLN A 389 -1.31 -14.25 1.11
CA GLN A 389 -0.69 -15.46 0.58
C GLN A 389 0.74 -15.68 1.10
N ARG A 390 0.89 -16.69 1.98
CA ARG A 390 2.19 -17.01 2.60
C ARG A 390 3.04 -17.92 1.73
N LEU A 391 2.40 -18.89 1.08
CA LEU A 391 3.02 -19.83 0.15
C LEU A 391 2.57 -19.48 -1.27
N GLY A 392 3.43 -18.82 -2.05
CA GLY A 392 3.12 -18.39 -3.41
C GLY A 392 2.63 -16.95 -3.49
N GLY A 393 1.95 -16.60 -4.58
CA GLY A 393 1.36 -15.30 -4.86
C GLY A 393 1.94 -14.58 -6.08
N PHE A 394 3.06 -15.03 -6.65
CA PHE A 394 3.55 -14.45 -7.91
C PHE A 394 2.97 -15.15 -9.14
N GLY A 395 2.39 -16.33 -8.95
CA GLY A 395 1.84 -17.14 -10.02
C GLY A 395 2.90 -17.96 -10.75
N PRO A 396 2.51 -19.02 -11.47
CA PRO A 396 3.45 -19.90 -12.13
C PRO A 396 4.33 -19.19 -13.18
N GLN A 397 3.88 -18.07 -13.76
CA GLN A 397 4.72 -17.27 -14.67
C GLN A 397 6.01 -16.80 -14.00
N TRP A 398 6.01 -16.54 -12.70
CA TRP A 398 7.20 -16.14 -11.98
C TRP A 398 8.24 -17.26 -11.93
N LEU A 399 7.84 -18.44 -11.44
CA LEU A 399 8.75 -19.56 -11.26
C LEU A 399 9.32 -20.04 -12.61
N TYR A 400 8.47 -20.15 -13.63
CA TYR A 400 8.86 -20.78 -14.88
C TYR A 400 9.46 -19.82 -15.91
N LEU A 401 9.10 -18.53 -15.89
CA LEU A 401 9.52 -17.57 -16.92
C LEU A 401 10.22 -16.34 -16.35
N GLU A 402 9.56 -15.56 -15.49
CA GLU A 402 10.07 -14.24 -15.08
C GLU A 402 11.31 -14.33 -14.18
N GLY A 403 11.30 -15.21 -13.18
CA GLY A 403 12.44 -15.46 -12.29
C GLY A 403 13.69 -15.93 -13.05
N PRO A 404 13.59 -17.01 -13.87
CA PRO A 404 14.67 -17.41 -14.76
C PRO A 404 15.10 -16.29 -15.73
N ALA A 405 14.16 -15.50 -16.26
CA ALA A 405 14.48 -14.38 -17.14
C ALA A 405 15.33 -13.31 -16.43
N VAL A 406 15.11 -13.03 -15.14
CA VAL A 406 15.98 -12.13 -14.35
C VAL A 406 17.43 -12.61 -14.39
N LEU A 407 17.64 -13.90 -14.10
CA LEU A 407 18.99 -14.48 -14.07
C LEU A 407 19.67 -14.40 -15.43
N VAL A 408 18.98 -14.84 -16.49
CA VAL A 408 19.51 -14.83 -17.86
C VAL A 408 19.82 -13.39 -18.29
N THR A 409 18.91 -12.45 -18.06
CA THR A 409 19.09 -11.05 -18.45
C THR A 409 20.21 -10.39 -17.69
N ALA A 410 20.34 -10.66 -16.38
CA ALA A 410 21.45 -10.14 -15.56
C ALA A 410 22.81 -10.65 -16.04
N VAL A 411 22.94 -11.94 -16.34
CA VAL A 411 24.18 -12.53 -16.89
C VAL A 411 24.50 -11.95 -18.27
N LEU A 412 23.52 -11.89 -19.18
CA LEU A 412 23.72 -11.31 -20.50
C LEU A 412 24.10 -9.82 -20.42
N ALA A 413 23.47 -9.07 -19.53
CA ALA A 413 23.78 -7.67 -19.31
C ALA A 413 25.20 -7.49 -18.75
N ALA A 414 25.66 -8.38 -17.87
CA ALA A 414 27.02 -8.37 -17.33
C ALA A 414 28.06 -8.66 -18.42
N ILE A 415 27.87 -9.75 -19.18
CA ILE A 415 28.77 -10.16 -20.28
C ILE A 415 28.86 -9.06 -21.33
N ARG A 416 27.72 -8.51 -21.73
CA ARG A 416 27.64 -7.45 -22.75
C ARG A 416 27.87 -6.04 -22.19
N ARG A 417 28.18 -5.91 -20.90
CA ARG A 417 28.41 -4.64 -20.19
C ARG A 417 27.28 -3.62 -20.40
N GLN A 418 26.04 -4.08 -20.43
CA GLN A 418 24.85 -3.26 -20.61
C GLN A 418 24.51 -2.52 -19.31
N ARG A 419 25.24 -1.44 -19.05
CA ARG A 419 25.11 -0.61 -17.85
C ARG A 419 23.67 -0.20 -17.52
N PRO A 420 22.82 0.23 -18.47
CA PRO A 420 21.43 0.59 -18.18
C PRO A 420 20.64 -0.54 -17.49
N LEU A 421 20.75 -1.78 -18.01
CA LEU A 421 20.09 -2.94 -17.41
C LEU A 421 20.70 -3.34 -16.07
N LEU A 422 22.03 -3.29 -15.94
CA LEU A 422 22.69 -3.61 -14.67
C LEU A 422 22.29 -2.62 -13.56
N LEU A 423 22.21 -1.33 -13.89
CA LEU A 423 21.72 -0.29 -12.98
C LEU A 423 20.26 -0.48 -12.60
N LEU A 424 19.46 -1.16 -13.42
CA LEU A 424 18.09 -1.53 -13.06
C LEU A 424 18.04 -2.80 -12.20
N LEU A 425 18.68 -3.88 -12.64
CA LEU A 425 18.50 -5.21 -12.07
C LEU A 425 19.26 -5.41 -10.76
N VAL A 426 20.51 -4.95 -10.68
CA VAL A 426 21.36 -5.20 -9.50
C VAL A 426 20.74 -4.65 -8.22
N PRO A 427 20.26 -3.39 -8.16
CA PRO A 427 19.66 -2.86 -6.94
C PRO A 427 18.38 -3.62 -6.52
N LEU A 428 17.53 -3.99 -7.48
CA LEU A 428 16.31 -4.76 -7.19
C LEU A 428 16.64 -6.15 -6.64
N ILE A 429 17.62 -6.84 -7.24
CA ILE A 429 18.09 -8.15 -6.77
C ILE A 429 18.71 -8.01 -5.36
N LEU A 430 19.55 -7.01 -5.13
CA LEU A 430 20.15 -6.79 -3.81
C LEU A 430 19.10 -6.51 -2.73
N LEU A 431 18.11 -5.66 -3.02
CA LEU A 431 17.01 -5.38 -2.10
C LEU A 431 16.18 -6.62 -1.80
N PHE A 432 15.94 -7.48 -2.78
CA PHE A 432 15.27 -8.76 -2.57
C PHE A 432 16.02 -9.68 -1.60
N TRP A 433 17.35 -9.75 -1.69
CA TRP A 433 18.16 -10.55 -0.77
C TRP A 433 18.27 -9.95 0.64
N LEU A 434 18.24 -8.61 0.75
CA LEU A 434 18.21 -7.88 2.02
C LEU A 434 16.85 -7.95 2.72
N GLN A 435 15.77 -8.17 1.98
CA GLN A 435 14.41 -8.23 2.53
C GLN A 435 14.26 -9.42 3.50
N PRO A 436 13.87 -9.18 4.77
CA PRO A 436 13.48 -10.25 5.68
C PRO A 436 12.24 -10.99 5.18
N SER A 437 12.17 -12.30 5.43
CA SER A 437 11.08 -13.16 4.98
C SER A 437 10.78 -13.04 3.48
N ARG A 438 11.83 -12.94 2.66
CA ARG A 438 11.77 -12.84 1.18
C ARG A 438 10.99 -13.97 0.47
N TRP A 439 10.68 -15.06 1.17
CA TRP A 439 9.76 -16.10 0.69
C TRP A 439 8.30 -15.64 0.66
N TRP A 440 7.94 -14.65 1.48
CA TRP A 440 6.60 -14.08 1.53
C TRP A 440 6.45 -13.05 0.41
N THR A 441 5.81 -13.46 -0.68
CA THR A 441 5.73 -12.69 -1.95
C THR A 441 5.22 -11.27 -1.75
N ARG A 442 4.25 -11.08 -0.86
CA ARG A 442 3.73 -9.78 -0.40
C ARG A 442 4.83 -8.78 -0.04
N TYR A 443 5.91 -9.21 0.62
CA TYR A 443 7.00 -8.31 1.03
C TYR A 443 8.01 -8.02 -0.08
N THR A 444 7.88 -8.68 -1.22
CA THR A 444 8.85 -8.62 -2.33
C THR A 444 8.22 -8.23 -3.66
N ILE A 445 6.98 -7.72 -3.69
CA ILE A 445 6.23 -7.38 -4.92
C ILE A 445 7.06 -6.57 -5.94
N PHE A 446 7.94 -5.66 -5.48
CA PHE A 446 8.80 -4.87 -6.35
C PHE A 446 9.73 -5.72 -7.26
N ILE A 447 10.09 -6.94 -6.88
CA ILE A 447 11.00 -7.80 -7.67
C ILE A 447 10.33 -8.31 -8.95
N VAL A 448 8.99 -8.36 -8.98
CA VAL A 448 8.19 -8.69 -10.15
C VAL A 448 8.50 -7.74 -11.31
N ALA A 449 8.80 -6.46 -11.01
CA ALA A 449 9.24 -5.49 -12.03
C ALA A 449 10.51 -5.96 -12.76
N ALA A 450 11.48 -6.53 -12.04
CA ALA A 450 12.71 -7.06 -12.64
C ALA A 450 12.40 -8.26 -13.55
N GLY A 451 11.54 -9.17 -13.10
CA GLY A 451 11.11 -10.34 -13.86
C GLY A 451 10.35 -9.98 -15.12
N ALA A 452 9.34 -9.12 -15.01
CA ALA A 452 8.52 -8.67 -16.12
C ALA A 452 9.33 -7.91 -17.19
N ILE A 453 10.24 -7.01 -16.78
CA ILE A 453 11.14 -6.29 -17.71
C ILE A 453 12.11 -7.28 -18.38
N SER A 454 12.67 -8.21 -17.61
CA SER A 454 13.61 -9.20 -18.14
C SER A 454 12.96 -10.14 -19.16
N LEU A 455 11.74 -10.63 -18.87
CA LEU A 455 11.00 -11.49 -19.79
C LEU A 455 10.66 -10.75 -21.08
N ALA A 456 10.14 -9.52 -20.98
CA ALA A 456 9.87 -8.69 -22.15
C ALA A 456 11.14 -8.34 -22.96
N TYR A 457 12.27 -8.17 -22.29
CA TYR A 457 13.58 -7.90 -22.90
C TYR A 457 14.10 -9.08 -23.71
N LEU A 458 14.01 -10.29 -23.16
CA LEU A 458 14.38 -11.52 -23.86
C LEU A 458 13.44 -11.76 -25.03
N GLU A 459 12.13 -11.64 -24.82
CA GLU A 459 11.11 -11.82 -25.87
C GLU A 459 11.36 -10.92 -27.08
N GLU A 460 11.69 -9.63 -26.86
CA GLU A 460 11.97 -8.65 -27.92
C GLU A 460 13.19 -9.03 -28.78
N ARG A 461 14.17 -9.71 -28.19
CA ARG A 461 15.46 -10.02 -28.82
C ARG A 461 15.55 -11.45 -29.36
N LEU A 462 14.56 -12.29 -29.06
CA LEU A 462 14.49 -13.64 -29.59
C LEU A 462 14.01 -13.64 -31.05
N PRO A 463 14.55 -14.52 -31.92
CA PRO A 463 13.98 -14.77 -33.23
C PRO A 463 12.50 -15.15 -33.11
N ARG A 464 11.69 -14.79 -34.12
CA ARG A 464 10.23 -15.04 -34.12
C ARG A 464 9.85 -16.49 -33.81
N PHE A 465 10.68 -17.44 -34.23
CA PHE A 465 10.49 -18.87 -33.96
C PHE A 465 10.47 -19.19 -32.45
N TRP A 466 11.31 -18.53 -31.65
CA TRP A 466 11.35 -18.70 -30.19
C TRP A 466 10.45 -17.72 -29.44
N ALA A 467 10.24 -16.52 -29.98
CA ALA A 467 9.38 -15.52 -29.35
C ALA A 467 7.89 -15.96 -29.34
N LYS A 468 7.41 -16.64 -30.40
CA LYS A 468 6.02 -17.14 -30.45
C LYS A 468 5.69 -18.15 -29.34
N PRO A 469 6.41 -19.28 -29.17
CA PRO A 469 6.12 -20.23 -28.10
C PRO A 469 6.30 -19.60 -26.71
N LEU A 470 7.27 -18.69 -26.55
CA LEU A 470 7.42 -17.93 -25.30
C LEU A 470 6.18 -17.10 -24.99
N ARG A 471 5.64 -16.34 -25.95
CA ARG A 471 4.39 -15.57 -25.78
C ARG A 471 3.20 -16.46 -25.43
N THR A 472 3.08 -17.61 -26.11
CA THR A 472 2.01 -18.58 -25.82
C THR A 472 2.14 -19.12 -24.40
N ALA A 473 3.34 -19.52 -23.98
CA ALA A 473 3.60 -19.98 -22.62
C ALA A 473 3.29 -18.88 -21.58
N THR A 474 3.77 -17.65 -21.81
CA THR A 474 3.45 -16.50 -20.97
C THR A 474 1.94 -16.29 -20.85
N LEU A 475 1.21 -16.31 -21.97
CA LEU A 475 -0.24 -16.15 -21.97
C LEU A 475 -0.93 -17.26 -21.16
N CYS A 476 -0.56 -18.52 -21.38
CA CYS A 476 -1.15 -19.65 -20.65
C CYS A 476 -0.92 -19.51 -19.14
N LEU A 477 0.30 -19.18 -18.70
CA LEU A 477 0.62 -19.02 -17.29
C LEU A 477 -0.08 -17.81 -16.66
N VAL A 478 -0.18 -16.70 -17.39
CA VAL A 478 -0.95 -15.52 -16.97
C VAL A 478 -2.44 -15.85 -16.82
N LEU A 479 -3.03 -16.58 -17.77
CA LEU A 479 -4.44 -16.99 -17.68
C LEU A 479 -4.70 -17.94 -16.51
N ILE A 480 -3.77 -18.86 -16.21
CA ILE A 480 -3.83 -19.70 -15.00
C ILE A 480 -3.78 -18.84 -13.74
N SER A 481 -2.89 -17.86 -13.70
CA SER A 481 -2.78 -16.89 -12.60
C SER A 481 -4.05 -16.09 -12.39
N MET A 482 -4.60 -15.52 -13.46
CA MET A 482 -5.86 -14.79 -13.44
C MET A 482 -6.99 -15.69 -12.94
N ALA A 483 -7.12 -16.91 -13.47
CA ALA A 483 -8.14 -17.85 -13.03
C ALA A 483 -8.02 -18.17 -11.52
N GLY A 484 -6.79 -18.34 -11.02
CA GLY A 484 -6.52 -18.55 -9.60
C GLY A 484 -6.78 -17.33 -8.71
N SER A 485 -6.74 -16.11 -9.27
CA SER A 485 -7.01 -14.86 -8.55
C SER A 485 -8.45 -14.37 -8.68
N LEU A 486 -9.25 -14.88 -9.63
CA LEU A 486 -10.62 -14.39 -9.91
C LEU A 486 -11.49 -14.24 -8.66
N THR A 487 -11.40 -15.22 -7.75
CA THR A 487 -12.21 -15.21 -6.52
C THR A 487 -11.53 -14.50 -5.36
N HIS A 488 -10.24 -14.15 -5.45
CA HIS A 488 -9.42 -13.67 -4.33
C HIS A 488 -9.47 -14.59 -3.09
N GLY A 489 -9.90 -15.84 -3.26
CA GLY A 489 -10.22 -16.78 -2.19
C GLY A 489 -11.59 -16.62 -1.51
N TYR A 490 -12.28 -15.48 -1.67
CA TYR A 490 -13.50 -15.16 -0.91
C TYR A 490 -14.73 -14.85 -1.78
N PHE A 491 -14.54 -14.38 -3.02
CA PHE A 491 -15.57 -13.89 -3.93
C PHE A 491 -15.95 -14.93 -4.99
N ASN A 492 -16.46 -16.07 -4.55
CA ASN A 492 -16.99 -17.07 -5.49
C ASN A 492 -18.34 -16.61 -6.10
N PRO A 493 -18.79 -17.20 -7.22
CA PRO A 493 -20.04 -16.77 -7.89
C PRO A 493 -21.29 -16.79 -6.99
N GLN A 494 -21.37 -17.72 -6.03
CA GLN A 494 -22.51 -17.81 -5.11
C GLN A 494 -22.53 -16.62 -4.14
N VAL A 495 -21.36 -16.26 -3.61
CA VAL A 495 -21.17 -15.08 -2.75
C VAL A 495 -21.50 -13.80 -3.52
N ILE A 496 -21.04 -13.66 -4.76
CA ILE A 496 -21.35 -12.51 -5.61
C ILE A 496 -22.85 -12.40 -5.86
N ALA A 497 -23.51 -13.50 -6.24
CA ALA A 497 -24.95 -13.53 -6.48
C ALA A 497 -25.73 -13.13 -5.22
N ARG A 498 -25.32 -13.60 -4.04
CA ARG A 498 -25.90 -13.20 -2.75
C ARG A 498 -25.77 -11.69 -2.53
N PHE A 499 -24.59 -11.11 -2.71
CA PHE A 499 -24.38 -9.67 -2.51
C PHE A 499 -25.14 -8.80 -3.53
N LEU A 500 -25.28 -9.27 -4.77
CA LEU A 500 -26.10 -8.59 -5.78
C LEU A 500 -27.59 -8.60 -5.44
N ALA A 501 -28.07 -9.65 -4.76
CA ALA A 501 -29.45 -9.74 -4.28
C ALA A 501 -29.73 -8.85 -3.05
N LEU A 502 -28.68 -8.44 -2.33
CA LEU A 502 -28.81 -7.56 -1.17
C LEU A 502 -28.88 -6.08 -1.60
N PRO A 503 -29.72 -5.26 -0.93
CA PRO A 503 -29.65 -3.81 -1.05
C PRO A 503 -28.28 -3.31 -0.56
N PRO A 504 -27.77 -2.15 -1.04
CA PRO A 504 -26.45 -1.64 -0.68
C PRO A 504 -26.18 -1.61 0.83
N GLU A 505 -27.18 -1.27 1.65
CA GLU A 505 -27.09 -1.19 3.11
C GLU A 505 -26.90 -2.56 3.77
N GLY A 506 -27.34 -3.64 3.12
CA GLY A 506 -27.17 -5.02 3.58
C GLY A 506 -25.87 -5.69 3.13
N ARG A 507 -25.02 -5.00 2.34
CA ARG A 507 -23.75 -5.55 1.82
C ARG A 507 -22.62 -5.37 2.83
N THR A 508 -22.70 -6.15 3.89
CA THR A 508 -21.86 -6.00 5.07
C THR A 508 -20.86 -7.14 5.21
N PHE A 509 -19.88 -6.95 6.09
CA PHE A 509 -18.81 -7.93 6.31
C PHE A 509 -19.36 -9.28 6.78
N PHE A 510 -20.41 -9.27 7.60
CA PHE A 510 -21.05 -10.46 8.17
C PHE A 510 -21.79 -11.30 7.12
N GLN A 511 -22.01 -10.76 5.92
CA GLN A 511 -22.52 -11.52 4.78
C GLN A 511 -21.41 -12.21 3.99
N LEU A 512 -20.11 -11.97 4.26
CA LEU A 512 -19.00 -12.44 3.44
C LEU A 512 -18.29 -13.66 4.01
N THR A 513 -17.85 -13.60 5.27
CA THR A 513 -16.96 -14.61 5.87
C THR A 513 -17.53 -15.17 7.18
N PRO A 514 -17.17 -16.41 7.56
CA PRO A 514 -17.61 -17.02 8.82
C PRO A 514 -16.81 -16.55 10.04
N TRP A 515 -15.74 -15.78 9.85
CA TRP A 515 -14.97 -15.18 10.94
C TRP A 515 -15.41 -13.74 11.14
N GLY A 516 -15.51 -13.30 12.40
CA GLY A 516 -16.15 -12.05 12.78
C GLY A 516 -17.65 -12.18 13.03
N ASP A 517 -18.25 -13.37 12.90
CA ASP A 517 -19.66 -13.64 13.24
C ASP A 517 -20.00 -13.22 14.68
N GLU A 518 -19.00 -13.20 15.57
CA GLU A 518 -19.14 -12.69 16.94
C GLU A 518 -19.54 -11.21 17.02
N LEU A 519 -19.39 -10.46 15.93
CA LEU A 519 -19.77 -9.06 15.79
C LEU A 519 -20.99 -8.83 14.89
N ALA A 520 -21.64 -9.87 14.37
CA ALA A 520 -22.80 -9.73 13.47
C ALA A 520 -23.99 -8.98 14.12
N TRP A 521 -24.03 -8.91 15.44
CA TRP A 521 -25.01 -8.12 16.19
C TRP A 521 -24.88 -6.61 15.99
N VAL A 522 -23.73 -6.10 15.52
CA VAL A 522 -23.50 -4.67 15.27
C VAL A 522 -24.43 -4.13 14.18
N GLU A 523 -24.88 -4.96 13.24
CA GLU A 523 -25.89 -4.56 12.25
C GLU A 523 -27.29 -4.34 12.84
N LYS A 524 -27.55 -4.97 14.00
CA LYS A 524 -28.86 -4.95 14.64
C LYS A 524 -29.05 -3.76 15.56
N VAL A 525 -27.97 -3.04 15.88
CA VAL A 525 -28.02 -1.87 16.76
C VAL A 525 -28.23 -0.57 15.96
N PRO A 526 -28.91 0.44 16.52
CA PRO A 526 -29.09 1.72 15.85
C PRO A 526 -27.77 2.40 15.45
N ALA A 527 -27.76 3.04 14.29
CA ALA A 527 -26.61 3.84 13.86
C ALA A 527 -26.36 4.99 14.86
N GLY A 528 -25.11 5.17 15.28
CA GLY A 528 -24.75 6.17 16.27
C GLY A 528 -24.69 5.64 17.70
N SER A 529 -24.92 4.34 17.90
CA SER A 529 -24.88 3.71 19.21
C SER A 529 -23.51 3.80 19.88
N ARG A 530 -23.53 3.78 21.21
CA ARG A 530 -22.35 3.78 22.08
C ARG A 530 -22.02 2.37 22.54
N ILE A 531 -21.01 1.78 21.92
CA ILE A 531 -20.61 0.39 22.14
C ILE A 531 -19.35 0.35 23.03
N ALA A 532 -19.52 -0.13 24.25
CA ALA A 532 -18.40 -0.49 25.11
C ALA A 532 -17.97 -1.93 24.84
N PHE A 533 -16.67 -2.22 24.88
CA PHE A 533 -16.16 -3.57 24.69
C PHE A 533 -14.88 -3.82 25.49
N THR A 534 -14.52 -5.09 25.64
CA THR A 534 -13.33 -5.51 26.42
C THR A 534 -12.24 -6.11 25.55
N GLU A 535 -12.60 -6.95 24.58
CA GLU A 535 -11.66 -7.52 23.63
C GLU A 535 -12.35 -7.91 22.32
N THR A 536 -11.62 -7.80 21.21
CA THR A 536 -11.98 -8.35 19.90
C THR A 536 -10.75 -8.28 18.98
N ALA A 537 -10.64 -9.20 18.03
CA ALA A 537 -9.65 -9.12 16.97
C ALA A 537 -9.96 -8.01 15.94
N PHE A 538 -11.21 -7.54 15.85
CA PHE A 538 -11.67 -6.65 14.79
C PHE A 538 -12.40 -5.41 15.33
N PRO A 539 -11.71 -4.54 16.10
CA PRO A 539 -12.34 -3.35 16.67
C PRO A 539 -12.89 -2.41 15.59
N TYR A 540 -12.37 -2.47 14.36
CA TYR A 540 -12.88 -1.68 13.25
C TYR A 540 -14.38 -1.95 12.96
N LEU A 541 -14.82 -3.20 13.03
CA LEU A 541 -16.19 -3.57 12.67
C LEU A 541 -17.23 -2.95 13.61
N LEU A 542 -16.86 -2.63 14.85
CA LEU A 542 -17.73 -1.98 15.82
C LEU A 542 -18.11 -0.54 15.43
N PHE A 543 -17.28 0.15 14.63
CA PHE A 543 -17.53 1.54 14.22
C PHE A 543 -18.69 1.66 13.21
N GLY A 544 -19.00 0.59 12.49
CA GLY A 544 -19.94 0.63 11.35
C GLY A 544 -19.32 1.22 10.06
N PRO A 545 -19.95 0.98 8.90
CA PRO A 545 -19.40 1.30 7.58
C PRO A 545 -19.28 2.82 7.28
N ARG A 546 -19.95 3.67 8.06
CA ARG A 546 -19.84 5.14 8.00
C ARG A 546 -19.16 5.71 9.22
N LEU A 547 -18.54 4.86 10.05
CA LEU A 547 -17.96 5.23 11.34
C LEU A 547 -18.98 5.90 12.27
N GLU A 548 -20.25 5.52 12.16
CA GLU A 548 -21.35 6.14 12.90
C GLU A 548 -21.30 5.82 14.40
N ASN A 549 -20.92 4.59 14.76
CA ASN A 549 -20.95 4.14 16.14
C ASN A 549 -19.75 4.68 16.91
N ARG A 550 -19.98 5.09 18.15
CA ARG A 550 -18.88 5.42 19.06
C ARG A 550 -18.51 4.16 19.81
N ILE A 551 -17.21 3.89 19.93
CA ILE A 551 -16.73 2.70 20.64
C ILE A 551 -15.80 3.10 21.79
N LYS A 552 -15.78 2.29 22.84
CA LYS A 552 -14.87 2.47 23.98
C LYS A 552 -14.36 1.13 24.48
N LEU A 553 -13.04 1.00 24.57
CA LEU A 553 -12.40 -0.11 25.26
C LEU A 553 -12.55 0.10 26.77
N ILE A 554 -13.05 -0.91 27.46
CA ILE A 554 -13.19 -0.95 28.92
C ILE A 554 -12.03 -1.76 29.49
N ILE A 555 -11.25 -1.10 30.34
CA ILE A 555 -10.21 -1.74 31.16
C ILE A 555 -10.56 -1.36 32.60
N ALA A 556 -11.22 -2.27 33.31
CA ALA A 556 -11.68 -2.05 34.67
C ALA A 556 -10.93 -2.93 35.67
N ALA A 557 -10.59 -2.36 36.83
CA ALA A 557 -9.92 -3.08 37.91
C ALA A 557 -10.89 -3.90 38.79
N SER A 558 -12.19 -3.61 38.72
CA SER A 558 -13.24 -4.28 39.51
C SER A 558 -14.61 -4.19 38.83
N GLU A 559 -15.57 -4.96 39.34
CA GLU A 559 -16.98 -4.92 38.93
C GLU A 559 -17.59 -3.51 39.06
N GLY A 560 -17.37 -2.85 40.19
CA GLY A 560 -17.87 -1.49 40.42
C GLY A 560 -17.26 -0.46 39.46
N ASP A 561 -15.97 -0.60 39.15
CA ASP A 561 -15.27 0.24 38.17
C ASP A 561 -15.83 0.01 36.76
N MET A 562 -16.09 -1.25 36.37
CA MET A 562 -16.74 -1.57 35.09
C MET A 562 -18.08 -0.85 34.95
N LEU A 563 -18.98 -0.99 35.94
CA LEU A 563 -20.30 -0.35 35.92
C LEU A 563 -20.18 1.18 35.91
N ALA A 564 -19.24 1.74 36.67
CA ALA A 564 -18.98 3.17 36.69
C ALA A 564 -18.51 3.69 35.32
N GLN A 565 -17.61 2.96 34.63
CA GLN A 565 -17.15 3.33 33.30
C GLN A 565 -18.24 3.24 32.24
N LEU A 566 -19.09 2.19 32.29
CA LEU A 566 -20.24 2.03 31.39
C LEU A 566 -21.24 3.17 31.57
N LYS A 567 -21.58 3.50 32.82
CA LYS A 567 -22.51 4.58 33.16
C LYS A 567 -21.94 5.96 32.79
N ALA A 568 -20.69 6.25 33.18
CA ALA A 568 -20.06 7.54 32.92
C ALA A 568 -19.92 7.85 31.42
N TRP A 569 -19.73 6.82 30.60
CA TRP A 569 -19.68 6.97 29.15
C TRP A 569 -21.05 6.85 28.47
N ASN A 570 -22.11 6.57 29.24
CA ASN A 570 -23.46 6.30 28.74
C ASN A 570 -23.42 5.26 27.61
N ALA A 571 -22.82 4.11 27.92
CA ALA A 571 -22.82 2.95 27.03
C ALA A 571 -24.26 2.46 26.81
N GLU A 572 -24.57 2.07 25.59
CA GLU A 572 -25.85 1.44 25.21
C GLU A 572 -25.68 -0.06 25.05
N TYR A 573 -24.50 -0.51 24.63
CA TYR A 573 -24.15 -1.90 24.47
C TYR A 573 -22.80 -2.21 25.12
N PHE A 574 -22.65 -3.42 25.62
CA PHE A 574 -21.41 -3.92 26.22
C PHE A 574 -21.03 -5.29 25.65
N PHE A 575 -19.85 -5.41 25.06
CA PHE A 575 -19.35 -6.62 24.41
C PHE A 575 -18.15 -7.23 25.13
N THR A 576 -18.23 -8.53 25.39
CA THR A 576 -17.18 -9.26 26.10
C THR A 576 -17.15 -10.75 25.75
N THR A 577 -16.17 -11.48 26.28
CA THR A 577 -16.07 -12.93 26.16
C THR A 577 -16.59 -13.61 27.42
N THR A 578 -17.24 -14.75 27.26
CA THR A 578 -17.75 -15.63 28.32
C THR A 578 -16.63 -16.18 29.22
N THR A 579 -15.39 -16.19 28.73
CA THR A 579 -14.19 -16.57 29.49
C THR A 579 -13.63 -15.46 30.36
N SER A 580 -14.05 -14.21 30.16
CA SER A 580 -13.53 -13.06 30.89
C SER A 580 -14.14 -12.87 32.29
N LEU A 581 -13.46 -12.12 33.15
CA LEU A 581 -14.03 -11.66 34.42
C LEU A 581 -15.24 -10.73 34.22
N TYR A 582 -15.25 -9.95 33.13
CA TYR A 582 -16.34 -9.04 32.79
C TYR A 582 -17.65 -9.76 32.53
N TYR A 583 -17.62 -10.98 31.98
CA TYR A 583 -18.81 -11.80 31.84
C TYR A 583 -19.44 -12.14 33.19
N ARG A 584 -18.61 -12.56 34.16
CA ARG A 584 -19.09 -12.85 35.53
C ARG A 584 -19.69 -11.61 36.18
N TRP A 585 -19.01 -10.47 36.06
CA TRP A 585 -19.50 -9.18 36.55
C TRP A 585 -20.82 -8.77 35.89
N ALA A 586 -20.98 -9.01 34.58
CA ALA A 586 -22.23 -8.75 33.88
C ALA A 586 -23.37 -9.65 34.38
N GLN A 587 -23.09 -10.94 34.61
CA GLN A 587 -24.06 -11.89 35.16
C GLN A 587 -24.51 -11.54 36.57
N ASN A 588 -23.65 -10.94 37.39
CA ASN A 588 -24.01 -10.45 38.73
C ASN A 588 -24.92 -9.21 38.70
N ASN A 589 -25.07 -8.56 37.53
CA ASN A 589 -25.79 -7.30 37.36
C ASN A 589 -26.88 -7.35 36.27
N PRO A 590 -27.81 -8.33 36.32
CA PRO A 590 -28.84 -8.48 35.29
C PRO A 590 -29.80 -7.28 35.19
N GLN A 591 -29.91 -6.48 36.25
CA GLN A 591 -30.67 -5.22 36.28
C GLN A 591 -30.03 -4.12 35.43
N PHE A 592 -28.73 -4.21 35.13
CA PHE A 592 -27.99 -3.22 34.34
C PHE A 592 -27.54 -3.76 32.98
N LEU A 593 -27.35 -5.08 32.85
CA LEU A 593 -26.78 -5.71 31.65
C LEU A 593 -27.66 -6.88 31.22
N ARG A 594 -28.45 -6.66 30.17
CA ARG A 594 -29.35 -7.68 29.61
C ARG A 594 -28.71 -8.35 28.39
N PRO A 595 -28.56 -9.69 28.36
CA PRO A 595 -28.05 -10.37 27.17
C PRO A 595 -28.82 -9.99 25.91
N PHE A 596 -28.10 -9.61 24.86
CA PHE A 596 -28.63 -9.16 23.57
C PHE A 596 -28.27 -10.12 22.45
N PHE A 597 -27.04 -10.64 22.45
CA PHE A 597 -26.54 -11.56 21.43
C PHE A 597 -25.43 -12.43 22.01
N ALA A 598 -25.31 -13.67 21.54
CA ALA A 598 -24.21 -14.57 21.88
C ALA A 598 -23.79 -15.38 20.66
N TYR A 599 -22.48 -15.61 20.52
CA TYR A 599 -21.89 -16.44 19.47
C TYR A 599 -20.57 -17.03 19.97
N GLY A 600 -20.48 -18.37 20.03
CA GLY A 600 -19.32 -19.04 20.60
C GLY A 600 -19.00 -18.53 22.00
N ASP A 601 -17.74 -18.14 22.23
CA ASP A 601 -17.30 -17.59 23.52
C ASP A 601 -17.58 -16.09 23.67
N TYR A 602 -18.34 -15.46 22.77
CA TYR A 602 -18.61 -14.02 22.78
C TYR A 602 -20.05 -13.70 23.14
N ILE A 603 -20.25 -12.59 23.86
CA ILE A 603 -21.57 -12.12 24.28
C ILE A 603 -21.65 -10.58 24.25
N ALA A 604 -22.77 -10.08 23.76
CA ALA A 604 -23.16 -8.68 23.82
C ALA A 604 -24.35 -8.50 24.77
N TYR A 605 -24.31 -7.44 25.55
CA TYR A 605 -25.36 -7.00 26.46
C TYR A 605 -25.90 -5.65 26.01
N GLU A 606 -27.19 -5.42 26.20
CA GLU A 606 -27.80 -4.10 26.24
C GLU A 606 -27.64 -3.52 27.66
N VAL A 607 -27.24 -2.25 27.74
CA VAL A 607 -27.03 -1.54 29.00
C VAL A 607 -28.33 -0.83 29.38
N ILE A 608 -28.97 -1.31 30.45
CA ILE A 608 -30.22 -0.74 30.98
C ILE A 608 -29.88 0.50 31.81
N LYS A 609 -30.62 1.60 31.57
CA LYS A 609 -30.42 2.90 32.23
C LYS A 609 -31.09 3.01 33.59
#